data_AF-A0A2W6CHX0-F1
#
_entry.id   AF-A0A2W6CHX0-F1
#
_cell.length_a   1.000
_cell.length_b   1.000
_cell.length_c   1.000
_cell.angle_alpha   90.00
_cell.angle_beta   90.00
_cell.angle_gamma   90.00
#
_symmetry.space_group_name_H-M   'P 1'
#
loop_
_entity.id
_entity.type
_entity.pdbx_description
1 polymer ?
#
loop_
_entity_poly.entity_id
_entity_poly.type
_entity_poly.pdbx_seq_one_letter_code
_entity_poly.pdbx_strand_id
1 'polypeptide(L)'
;MTAETERVLTALRLADPAAHDTSSAADPPARAMLTRILADDGAADAASPSRITPRRLALAGAMTAVVAAVALAGTVTTPWSHGQKAASAWAIQAQPGGAIDVTITFAELRDPTALNRALQQQDARTVVMQRSAPGACTTPVPGDPAHQPVLRVSGGQDLYQAMREQWPWLTLARGSDADPGVSLYTIHPALIPAGDQILIMYSWESTQASDGTPGGAALSTTWMLVPSLPPCVPATQDQVHDANGIRVH
;
A
#
# COMPACT_ATOMS: atom_id res chain seq x y z
N MET A 1 -29.29 -35.17 -9.40
CA MET A 1 -28.93 -33.99 -8.60
C MET A 1 -29.53 -34.20 -7.22
N THR A 2 -28.72 -34.24 -6.16
CA THR A 2 -29.18 -34.63 -4.81
C THR A 2 -29.68 -33.40 -4.05
N ALA A 3 -30.62 -33.58 -3.11
CA ALA A 3 -31.17 -32.51 -2.27
C ALA A 3 -30.09 -31.71 -1.50
N GLU A 4 -28.91 -32.30 -1.33
CA GLU A 4 -27.74 -31.70 -0.71
C GLU A 4 -27.06 -30.67 -1.63
N THR A 5 -26.99 -30.92 -2.94
CA THR A 5 -26.43 -29.96 -3.91
C THR A 5 -27.28 -28.70 -3.99
N GLU A 6 -28.61 -28.85 -3.90
CA GLU A 6 -29.56 -27.74 -3.96
C GLU A 6 -29.51 -26.85 -2.70
N ARG A 7 -29.30 -27.46 -1.52
CA ARG A 7 -29.06 -26.71 -0.27
C ARG A 7 -27.76 -25.93 -0.31
N VAL A 8 -26.67 -26.52 -0.79
CA VAL A 8 -25.36 -25.84 -0.89
C VAL A 8 -25.44 -24.67 -1.87
N LEU A 9 -26.08 -24.84 -3.03
CA LEU A 9 -26.31 -23.75 -3.99
C LEU A 9 -27.20 -22.63 -3.42
N THR A 10 -28.21 -22.98 -2.64
CA THR A 10 -29.10 -22.00 -1.99
C THR A 10 -28.36 -21.21 -0.92
N ALA A 11 -27.53 -21.88 -0.09
CA ALA A 11 -26.70 -21.23 0.90
C ALA A 11 -25.64 -20.31 0.27
N LEU A 12 -25.02 -20.73 -0.85
CA LEU A 12 -24.08 -19.91 -1.62
C LEU A 12 -24.75 -18.65 -2.19
N ARG A 13 -25.98 -18.74 -2.69
CA ARG A 13 -26.73 -17.56 -3.19
C ARG A 13 -27.14 -16.61 -2.08
N LEU A 14 -27.48 -17.11 -0.90
CA LEU A 14 -27.82 -16.30 0.28
C LEU A 14 -26.60 -15.63 0.91
N ALA A 15 -25.41 -16.24 0.76
CA ALA A 15 -24.16 -15.69 1.22
C ALA A 15 -23.48 -14.76 0.20
N ASP A 16 -24.04 -14.62 -1.00
CA ASP A 16 -23.53 -13.71 -2.02
C ASP A 16 -23.97 -12.27 -1.71
N PRO A 17 -23.07 -11.39 -1.25
CA PRO A 17 -23.40 -10.00 -0.92
C PRO A 17 -23.87 -9.21 -2.16
N ALA A 18 -23.60 -9.68 -3.39
CA ALA A 18 -24.09 -9.06 -4.60
C ALA A 18 -25.58 -9.36 -4.87
N ALA A 19 -26.16 -10.40 -4.24
CA ALA A 19 -27.56 -10.77 -4.45
C ALA A 19 -28.56 -9.80 -3.80
N HIS A 20 -28.09 -8.88 -2.93
CA HIS A 20 -28.94 -7.89 -2.27
C HIS A 20 -28.87 -6.49 -2.91
N ASP A 21 -28.06 -6.33 -3.95
CA ASP A 21 -27.96 -5.08 -4.68
C ASP A 21 -28.91 -5.11 -5.88
N THR A 22 -30.18 -4.78 -5.64
CA THR A 22 -31.14 -4.45 -6.72
C THR A 22 -30.97 -3.01 -7.22
N SER A 23 -29.95 -2.30 -6.73
CA SER A 23 -29.57 -0.98 -7.20
C SER A 23 -28.75 -1.07 -8.50
N SER A 24 -29.09 -0.21 -9.46
CA SER A 24 -28.25 0.15 -10.60
C SER A 24 -28.21 -0.78 -11.83
N ALA A 25 -29.37 -1.30 -12.26
CA ALA A 25 -29.58 -1.56 -13.70
C ALA A 25 -30.20 -0.34 -14.44
N ALA A 26 -30.61 0.69 -13.71
CA ALA A 26 -31.41 1.80 -14.24
C ALA A 26 -30.86 3.19 -13.92
N ASP A 27 -29.60 3.33 -13.49
CA ASP A 27 -29.04 4.65 -13.18
C ASP A 27 -28.73 5.43 -14.48
N PRO A 28 -29.48 6.50 -14.81
CA PRO A 28 -29.31 7.27 -16.05
C PRO A 28 -27.89 7.83 -16.27
N PRO A 29 -27.15 8.34 -15.26
CA PRO A 29 -25.81 8.87 -15.47
C PRO A 29 -24.78 7.78 -15.78
N ALA A 30 -24.92 6.57 -15.21
CA ALA A 30 -24.05 5.44 -15.53
C ALA A 30 -24.22 5.00 -17.00
N ARG A 31 -25.46 4.98 -17.50
CA ARG A 31 -25.76 4.73 -18.92
C ARG A 31 -25.18 5.79 -19.84
N ALA A 32 -25.21 7.07 -19.45
CA ALA A 32 -24.63 8.15 -20.23
C ALA A 32 -23.09 8.04 -20.33
N MET A 33 -22.41 7.64 -19.25
CA MET A 33 -20.97 7.39 -19.27
C MET A 33 -20.58 6.21 -20.17
N LEU A 34 -21.31 5.08 -20.07
CA LEU A 34 -21.01 3.90 -20.89
C LEU A 34 -21.25 4.18 -22.39
N THR A 35 -22.28 4.96 -22.72
CA THR A 35 -22.56 5.39 -24.10
C THR A 35 -21.45 6.29 -24.65
N ARG A 36 -20.83 7.12 -23.79
CA ARG A 36 -19.72 8.00 -24.18
C ARG A 36 -18.45 7.21 -24.48
N ILE A 37 -18.10 6.21 -23.66
CA ILE A 37 -16.93 5.36 -23.87
C ILE A 37 -17.07 4.58 -25.19
N LEU A 38 -18.25 4.00 -25.43
CA LEU A 38 -18.52 3.25 -26.67
C LEU A 38 -18.58 4.15 -27.93
N ALA A 39 -18.85 5.44 -27.78
CA ALA A 39 -18.84 6.40 -28.88
C ALA A 39 -17.43 6.93 -29.20
N ASP A 40 -16.54 7.03 -28.20
CA ASP A 40 -15.16 7.50 -28.39
C ASP A 40 -14.25 6.44 -29.06
N ASP A 41 -14.56 5.14 -28.94
CA ASP A 41 -13.82 4.06 -29.61
C ASP A 41 -14.04 4.01 -31.15
N GLY A 42 -14.92 4.85 -31.70
CA GLY A 42 -15.25 4.90 -33.12
C GLY A 42 -14.47 5.91 -33.97
N ALA A 43 -13.57 6.72 -33.39
CA ALA A 43 -12.96 7.88 -34.07
C ALA A 43 -11.43 7.79 -34.25
N ALA A 44 -10.88 6.58 -34.37
CA ALA A 44 -9.47 6.36 -34.69
C ALA A 44 -9.28 5.67 -36.05
N ASP A 45 -9.89 6.21 -37.10
CA ASP A 45 -9.59 5.82 -38.49
C ASP A 45 -9.70 7.03 -39.43
N ALA A 46 -8.56 7.67 -39.72
CA ALA A 46 -8.23 8.29 -41.02
C ALA A 46 -6.92 9.11 -40.96
N ALA A 47 -5.80 8.51 -41.37
CA ALA A 47 -4.68 9.25 -41.97
C ALA A 47 -3.77 8.35 -42.84
N SER A 48 -4.14 8.27 -44.13
CA SER A 48 -3.35 8.05 -45.36
C SER A 48 -2.24 6.98 -45.49
N PRO A 49 -2.24 6.22 -46.62
CA PRO A 49 -1.24 5.21 -46.95
C PRO A 49 -0.06 5.78 -47.77
N SER A 50 1.17 5.54 -47.33
CA SER A 50 2.36 5.77 -48.16
C SER A 50 2.77 4.48 -48.88
N ARG A 51 2.78 4.53 -50.23
CA ARG A 51 3.19 3.44 -51.12
C ARG A 51 4.71 3.24 -51.05
N ILE A 52 5.15 2.02 -50.77
CA ILE A 52 6.51 1.56 -51.10
C ILE A 52 6.39 0.23 -51.85
N THR A 53 6.98 0.22 -53.05
CA THR A 53 7.00 -0.86 -54.05
C THR A 53 7.92 -2.03 -53.63
N PRO A 54 7.71 -3.25 -54.16
CA PRO A 54 8.22 -4.49 -53.60
C PRO A 54 9.59 -4.90 -54.16
N ARG A 55 10.47 -5.42 -53.30
CA ARG A 55 11.58 -6.29 -53.71
C ARG A 55 11.43 -7.68 -53.09
N ARG A 56 11.64 -8.68 -53.93
CA ARG A 56 11.35 -10.10 -53.76
C ARG A 56 12.38 -10.81 -52.88
N LEU A 57 11.91 -11.93 -52.29
CA LEU A 57 12.63 -13.15 -51.87
C LEU A 57 13.49 -13.09 -50.59
N ALA A 58 13.06 -13.80 -49.54
CA ALA A 58 13.42 -15.21 -49.33
C ALA A 58 12.67 -15.79 -48.10
N LEU A 59 12.13 -17.00 -48.24
CA LEU A 59 11.66 -17.84 -47.15
C LEU A 59 12.84 -18.24 -46.24
N ALA A 60 12.71 -18.01 -44.94
CA ALA A 60 13.32 -18.86 -43.91
C ALA A 60 12.55 -18.64 -42.60
N GLY A 61 11.94 -19.71 -42.09
CA GLY A 61 11.17 -19.68 -40.86
C GLY A 61 12.05 -19.53 -39.62
N ALA A 62 11.54 -18.77 -38.66
CA ALA A 62 11.84 -18.92 -37.25
C ALA A 62 10.62 -18.42 -36.47
N MET A 63 9.90 -19.33 -35.83
CA MET A 63 8.99 -18.96 -34.74
C MET A 63 9.85 -18.38 -33.61
N THR A 64 9.49 -17.21 -33.09
CA THR A 64 9.74 -16.84 -31.68
C THR A 64 8.93 -15.59 -31.34
N ALA A 65 8.27 -15.69 -30.19
CA ALA A 65 7.20 -14.84 -29.67
C ALA A 65 7.42 -13.33 -29.82
N VAL A 66 6.41 -12.64 -30.37
CA VAL A 66 6.22 -11.21 -30.14
C VAL A 66 5.84 -11.03 -28.67
N VAL A 67 6.82 -10.69 -27.84
CA VAL A 67 6.54 -10.14 -26.51
C VAL A 67 5.91 -8.78 -26.76
N ALA A 68 4.59 -8.71 -26.63
CA ALA A 68 3.88 -7.45 -26.55
C ALA A 68 4.40 -6.71 -25.31
N ALA A 69 5.28 -5.74 -25.52
CA ALA A 69 5.62 -4.74 -24.52
C ALA A 69 4.39 -3.86 -24.33
N VAL A 70 3.45 -4.33 -23.50
CA VAL A 70 2.41 -3.49 -22.94
C VAL A 70 3.15 -2.53 -22.02
N ALA A 71 3.35 -1.31 -22.48
CA ALA A 71 3.69 -0.18 -21.63
C ALA A 71 2.51 0.02 -20.66
N LEU A 72 2.51 -0.74 -19.57
CA LEU A 72 1.70 -0.47 -18.41
C LEU A 72 2.25 0.82 -17.82
N ALA A 73 1.74 1.95 -18.31
CA ALA A 73 1.44 3.07 -17.44
C ALA A 73 0.50 2.51 -16.38
N GLY A 74 1.08 1.87 -15.37
CA GLY A 74 0.38 1.22 -14.28
C GLY A 74 -0.38 2.31 -13.55
N THR A 75 -1.64 2.49 -13.92
CA THR A 75 -2.64 2.91 -12.97
C THR A 75 -2.55 1.85 -11.88
N VAL A 76 -1.88 2.21 -10.78
CA VAL A 76 -2.10 1.52 -9.51
C VAL A 76 -3.60 1.69 -9.31
N THR A 77 -4.38 0.68 -9.68
CA THR A 77 -5.79 0.60 -9.35
C THR A 77 -5.81 0.43 -7.85
N THR A 78 -5.69 1.55 -7.14
CA THR A 78 -5.87 1.58 -5.71
C THR A 78 -7.24 0.94 -5.48
N PRO A 79 -7.37 -0.16 -4.73
CA PRO A 79 -8.65 -0.84 -4.47
C PRO A 79 -9.72 0.04 -3.77
N TRP A 80 -9.49 1.35 -3.66
CA TRP A 80 -10.23 2.35 -2.92
C TRP A 80 -11.23 3.12 -3.81
N SER A 81 -11.24 2.90 -5.14
CA SER A 81 -12.11 3.63 -6.08
C SER A 81 -13.59 3.22 -6.06
N HIS A 82 -14.00 2.31 -5.17
CA HIS A 82 -15.37 1.76 -5.17
C HIS A 82 -16.18 2.02 -3.90
N GLY A 83 -15.93 3.14 -3.20
CA GLY A 83 -16.86 3.65 -2.17
C GLY A 83 -17.06 2.77 -0.93
N GLN A 84 -16.33 1.66 -0.81
CA GLN A 84 -16.29 0.86 0.42
C GLN A 84 -15.10 1.31 1.25
N LYS A 85 -15.39 1.92 2.41
CA LYS A 85 -14.41 2.15 3.47
C LYS A 85 -13.80 0.79 3.81
N ALA A 86 -12.52 0.58 3.53
CA ALA A 86 -11.85 -0.66 3.89
C ALA A 86 -12.02 -0.89 5.40
N ALA A 87 -12.64 -1.99 5.79
CA ALA A 87 -12.84 -2.34 7.20
C ALA A 87 -11.54 -2.76 7.91
N SER A 88 -10.38 -2.66 7.25
CA SER A 88 -9.07 -3.03 7.78
C SER A 88 -8.14 -1.82 7.80
N ALA A 89 -7.42 -1.65 8.92
CA ALA A 89 -6.42 -0.61 9.12
C ALA A 89 -5.20 -0.70 8.17
N TRP A 90 -5.18 -1.68 7.27
CA TRP A 90 -4.10 -1.92 6.32
C TRP A 90 -4.57 -2.74 5.12
N ALA A 91 -3.80 -2.67 4.04
CA ALA A 91 -3.93 -3.51 2.85
C ALA A 91 -2.54 -3.82 2.29
N ILE A 92 -2.37 -5.01 1.70
CA ILE A 92 -1.14 -5.43 1.02
C ILE A 92 -1.51 -5.95 -0.36
N GLN A 93 -0.75 -5.54 -1.38
CA GLN A 93 -0.90 -6.02 -2.74
C GLN A 93 0.47 -6.39 -3.32
N ALA A 94 0.63 -7.65 -3.71
CA ALA A 94 1.82 -8.07 -4.46
C ALA A 94 1.74 -7.52 -5.89
N GLN A 95 2.86 -6.98 -6.36
CA GLN A 95 3.02 -6.45 -7.71
C GLN A 95 3.83 -7.42 -8.59
N PRO A 96 3.65 -7.38 -9.92
CA PRO A 96 4.54 -8.06 -10.85
C PRO A 96 6.01 -7.65 -10.59
N GLY A 97 6.92 -8.61 -10.58
CA GLY A 97 8.33 -8.37 -10.26
C GLY A 97 8.69 -8.46 -8.77
N GLY A 98 7.73 -8.83 -7.91
CA GLY A 98 8.00 -9.14 -6.49
C GLY A 98 7.99 -7.93 -5.56
N ALA A 99 7.70 -6.74 -6.06
CA ALA A 99 7.42 -5.58 -5.22
C ALA A 99 6.07 -5.74 -4.50
N ILE A 100 5.90 -5.04 -3.38
CA ILE A 100 4.72 -5.19 -2.50
C ILE A 100 4.24 -3.81 -2.12
N ASP A 101 3.03 -3.45 -2.54
CA ASP A 101 2.37 -2.23 -2.11
C ASP A 101 1.71 -2.47 -0.75
N VAL A 102 1.94 -1.55 0.18
CA VAL A 102 1.41 -1.59 1.53
C VAL A 102 0.73 -0.26 1.80
N THR A 103 -0.53 -0.33 2.21
CA THR A 103 -1.27 0.82 2.73
C THR A 103 -1.55 0.60 4.20
N ILE A 104 -1.33 1.61 5.04
CA ILE A 104 -1.61 1.57 6.47
C ILE A 104 -2.34 2.83 6.89
N THR A 105 -3.48 2.66 7.54
CA THR A 105 -4.18 3.70 8.29
C THR A 105 -3.73 3.61 9.76
N PHE A 106 -2.67 4.33 10.12
CA PHE A 106 -2.01 4.17 11.43
C PHE A 106 -2.91 4.54 12.62
N ALA A 107 -3.94 5.35 12.41
CA ALA A 107 -4.90 5.73 13.44
C ALA A 107 -5.80 4.54 13.85
N GLU A 108 -5.99 3.60 12.92
CA GLU A 108 -6.79 2.40 13.08
C GLU A 108 -5.92 1.16 13.40
N LEU A 109 -4.60 1.23 13.13
CA LEU A 109 -3.66 0.15 13.42
C LEU A 109 -3.29 0.10 14.91
N ARG A 110 -4.13 -0.58 15.71
CA ARG A 110 -3.90 -0.78 17.16
C ARG A 110 -2.93 -1.91 17.48
N ASP A 111 -2.95 -2.99 16.70
CA ASP A 111 -2.05 -4.14 16.84
C ASP A 111 -1.49 -4.52 15.46
N PRO A 112 -0.17 -4.38 15.24
CA PRO A 112 0.46 -4.70 13.96
C PRO A 112 0.65 -6.21 13.73
N THR A 113 0.29 -7.09 14.67
CA THR A 113 0.56 -8.54 14.57
C THR A 113 -0.02 -9.18 13.31
N ALA A 114 -1.27 -8.85 12.97
CA ALA A 114 -1.92 -9.39 11.77
C ALA A 114 -1.26 -8.87 10.48
N LEU A 115 -0.89 -7.59 10.46
CA LEU A 115 -0.16 -6.96 9.35
C LEU A 115 1.22 -7.61 9.16
N ASN A 116 1.99 -7.79 10.24
CA ASN A 116 3.31 -8.42 10.20
C ASN A 116 3.25 -9.85 9.68
N ARG A 117 2.22 -10.62 10.06
CA ARG A 117 1.99 -11.97 9.52
C ARG A 117 1.72 -11.93 8.02
N ALA A 118 0.91 -10.99 7.56
CA ALA A 118 0.60 -10.84 6.14
C ALA A 118 1.83 -10.40 5.33
N LEU A 119 2.64 -9.47 5.86
CA LEU A 119 3.93 -9.09 5.26
C LEU A 119 4.90 -10.28 5.18
N GLN A 120 4.98 -11.09 6.22
CA GLN A 120 5.81 -12.30 6.24
C GLN A 120 5.35 -13.32 5.19
N GLN A 121 4.04 -13.51 5.02
CA GLN A 121 3.49 -14.42 4.01
C GLN A 121 3.81 -13.99 2.57
N GLN A 122 4.06 -12.69 2.36
CA GLN A 122 4.47 -12.13 1.07
C GLN A 122 5.99 -12.00 0.94
N ASP A 123 6.78 -12.54 1.87
CA ASP A 123 8.25 -12.38 1.93
C ASP A 123 8.70 -10.91 1.87
N ALA A 124 7.94 -10.01 2.50
CA ALA A 124 8.20 -8.57 2.44
C ALA A 124 9.45 -8.14 3.22
N ARG A 125 10.03 -9.04 4.05
CA ARG A 125 11.17 -8.76 4.95
C ARG A 125 11.01 -7.43 5.70
N THR A 126 9.81 -7.21 6.24
CA THR A 126 9.40 -5.95 6.87
C THR A 126 8.60 -6.25 8.14
N VAL A 127 8.82 -5.43 9.17
CA VAL A 127 8.10 -5.48 10.44
C VAL A 127 7.66 -4.09 10.85
N VAL A 128 6.39 -3.98 11.21
CA VAL A 128 5.76 -2.79 11.75
C VAL A 128 5.63 -2.93 13.26
N MET A 129 6.07 -1.92 14.01
CA MET A 129 6.09 -1.94 15.47
C MET A 129 5.61 -0.61 16.03
N GLN A 130 4.70 -0.64 17.01
CA GLN A 130 4.33 0.56 17.73
C GLN A 130 5.43 0.91 18.75
N ARG A 131 5.97 2.13 18.69
CA ARG A 131 7.07 2.60 19.56
C ARG A 131 6.62 2.86 20.99
N SER A 132 5.41 3.40 21.17
CA SER A 132 4.90 3.83 22.47
C SER A 132 3.43 3.44 22.62
N ALA A 133 3.17 2.39 23.40
CA ALA A 133 1.86 1.97 23.88
C ALA A 133 2.02 1.17 25.18
N PRO A 134 0.98 1.03 26.02
CA PRO A 134 1.01 0.10 27.14
C PRO A 134 1.35 -1.31 26.66
N GLY A 135 2.45 -1.88 27.18
CA GLY A 135 2.96 -3.19 26.75
C GLY A 135 3.72 -3.19 25.41
N ALA A 136 3.94 -2.02 24.80
CA ALA A 136 4.74 -1.91 23.58
C ALA A 136 6.22 -2.24 23.84
N CYS A 137 6.89 -2.69 22.78
CA CYS A 137 8.30 -3.04 22.80
C CYS A 137 9.16 -1.78 22.89
N THR A 138 9.77 -1.53 24.05
CA THR A 138 10.86 -0.56 24.20
C THR A 138 12.17 -1.29 24.00
N THR A 139 12.60 -1.46 22.76
CA THR A 139 13.95 -1.98 22.50
C THR A 139 14.82 -0.86 21.94
N PRO A 140 16.00 -0.61 22.53
CA PRO A 140 16.99 0.22 21.87
C PRO A 140 17.35 -0.46 20.56
N VAL A 141 16.88 0.09 19.45
CA VAL A 141 17.36 -0.31 18.13
C VAL A 141 18.74 0.31 18.01
N PRO A 142 19.84 -0.49 17.95
CA PRO A 142 21.13 0.07 17.63
C PRO A 142 21.03 0.65 16.23
N GLY A 143 20.86 1.97 16.14
CA GLY A 143 20.86 2.65 14.86
C GLY A 143 22.23 2.44 14.25
N ASP A 144 22.30 1.77 13.11
CA ASP A 144 23.54 1.71 12.35
C ASP A 144 23.91 3.16 11.99
N PRO A 145 25.08 3.68 12.45
CA PRO A 145 25.51 5.03 12.10
C PRO A 145 25.61 5.25 10.58
N ALA A 146 25.84 4.20 9.79
CA ALA A 146 25.85 4.26 8.32
C ALA A 146 24.44 4.40 7.71
N HIS A 147 23.39 4.05 8.47
CA HIS A 147 22.00 4.08 8.02
C HIS A 147 21.10 4.96 8.92
N GLN A 148 21.68 5.92 9.65
CA GLN A 148 20.88 6.82 10.48
C GLN A 148 19.86 7.59 9.62
N PRO A 149 18.56 7.58 10.00
CA PRO A 149 17.49 8.21 9.24
C PRO A 149 17.46 9.73 9.46
N VAL A 150 18.62 10.38 9.63
CA VAL A 150 18.67 11.84 9.74
C VAL A 150 18.64 12.43 8.33
N LEU A 151 17.54 12.21 7.62
CA LEU A 151 17.24 12.94 6.40
C LEU A 151 16.79 14.35 6.79
N ARG A 152 17.74 15.30 6.87
CA ARG A 152 17.41 16.73 6.97
C ARG A 152 17.12 17.27 5.58
N VAL A 153 15.93 17.00 5.07
CA VAL A 153 15.52 17.49 3.75
C VAL A 153 14.40 18.50 3.91
N SER A 154 14.57 19.65 3.26
CA SER A 154 13.63 20.77 3.32
C SER A 154 12.50 20.54 2.30
N GLY A 155 11.50 19.73 2.65
CA GLY A 155 10.22 19.68 1.91
C GLY A 155 10.13 18.80 0.65
N GLY A 156 8.89 18.66 0.16
CA GLY A 156 8.29 17.41 -0.36
C GLY A 156 8.53 16.96 -1.81
N GLN A 157 9.60 17.36 -2.49
CA GLN A 157 10.08 16.64 -3.70
C GLN A 157 11.50 16.11 -3.48
N ASP A 158 12.38 16.98 -3.02
CA ASP A 158 13.77 16.63 -2.70
C ASP A 158 13.83 15.53 -1.65
N LEU A 159 12.88 15.53 -0.69
CA LEU A 159 12.74 14.45 0.30
C LEU A 159 12.51 13.08 -0.34
N TYR A 160 11.53 12.95 -1.25
CA TYR A 160 11.20 11.66 -1.86
C TYR A 160 12.30 11.16 -2.78
N GLN A 161 12.99 12.07 -3.47
CA GLN A 161 14.12 11.70 -4.32
C GLN A 161 15.31 11.25 -3.46
N ALA A 162 15.69 12.01 -2.45
CA ALA A 162 16.77 11.65 -1.53
C ALA A 162 16.47 10.31 -0.81
N MET A 163 15.21 10.09 -0.40
CA MET A 163 14.77 8.82 0.15
C MET A 163 14.93 7.65 -0.84
N ARG A 164 14.58 7.84 -2.12
CA ARG A 164 14.72 6.79 -3.13
C ARG A 164 16.18 6.44 -3.40
N GLU A 165 17.06 7.44 -3.40
CA GLU A 165 18.51 7.24 -3.58
C GLU A 165 19.13 6.54 -2.37
N GLN A 166 18.69 6.87 -1.16
CA GLN A 166 19.22 6.27 0.06
C GLN A 166 18.61 4.90 0.39
N TRP A 167 17.33 4.70 0.09
CA TRP A 167 16.54 3.50 0.41
C TRP A 167 15.91 2.92 -0.85
N PRO A 168 16.71 2.31 -1.75
CA PRO A 168 16.20 1.75 -3.02
C PRO A 168 15.16 0.63 -2.80
N TRP A 169 15.12 0.05 -1.60
CA TRP A 169 14.18 -0.98 -1.18
C TRP A 169 12.80 -0.44 -0.74
N LEU A 170 12.60 0.87 -0.70
CA LEU A 170 11.32 1.50 -0.32
C LEU A 170 10.97 2.67 -1.24
N THR A 171 9.79 2.62 -1.85
CA THR A 171 9.20 3.77 -2.53
C THR A 171 8.03 4.28 -1.70
N LEU A 172 8.11 5.49 -1.17
CA LEU A 172 6.92 6.15 -0.62
C LEU A 172 6.07 6.67 -1.78
N ALA A 173 4.78 6.32 -1.80
CA ALA A 173 3.84 7.03 -2.63
C ALA A 173 3.56 8.37 -1.96
N ARG A 174 3.44 9.43 -2.78
CA ARG A 174 2.94 10.69 -2.27
C ARG A 174 1.51 10.44 -1.79
N GLY A 175 1.31 10.44 -0.48
CA GLY A 175 -0.04 10.38 0.09
C GLY A 175 -0.86 11.52 -0.50
N SER A 176 -2.15 11.28 -0.77
CA SER A 176 -3.03 12.42 -1.01
C SER A 176 -3.01 13.27 0.26
N ASP A 177 -2.82 14.58 0.14
CA ASP A 177 -2.92 15.53 1.27
C ASP A 177 -4.26 15.45 2.03
N ALA A 178 -5.22 14.66 1.51
CA ALA A 178 -6.53 14.42 2.07
C ALA A 178 -6.57 13.58 3.36
N ASP A 179 -5.56 12.74 3.68
CA ASP A 179 -5.58 11.94 4.92
C ASP A 179 -4.18 11.76 5.54
N PRO A 180 -3.82 12.56 6.57
CA PRO A 180 -2.51 12.50 7.23
C PRO A 180 -2.29 11.21 8.04
N GLY A 181 -3.32 10.38 8.22
CA GLY A 181 -3.23 9.10 8.93
C GLY A 181 -2.90 7.90 8.05
N VAL A 182 -2.90 8.08 6.72
CA VAL A 182 -2.70 7.00 5.75
C VAL A 182 -1.32 7.09 5.12
N SER A 183 -0.56 6.01 5.19
CA SER A 183 0.71 5.85 4.47
C SER A 183 0.59 4.79 3.40
N LEU A 184 1.03 5.12 2.19
CA LEU A 184 1.15 4.19 1.07
C LEU A 184 2.62 4.09 0.66
N TYR A 185 3.13 2.88 0.60
CA TYR A 185 4.51 2.63 0.22
C TYR A 185 4.67 1.27 -0.47
N THR A 186 5.65 1.19 -1.35
CA THR A 186 6.03 -0.03 -2.06
C THR A 186 7.34 -0.54 -1.50
N ILE A 187 7.37 -1.79 -1.04
CA ILE A 187 8.56 -2.49 -0.61
C ILE A 187 9.13 -3.25 -1.82
N HIS A 188 10.45 -3.25 -1.97
CA HIS A 188 11.16 -4.05 -2.98
C HIS A 188 12.06 -5.08 -2.27
N PRO A 189 11.54 -6.28 -1.92
CA PRO A 189 12.25 -7.25 -1.10
C PRO A 189 13.60 -7.70 -1.67
N ALA A 190 13.71 -7.77 -3.00
CA ALA A 190 14.93 -8.13 -3.72
C ALA A 190 16.06 -7.08 -3.57
N LEU A 191 15.73 -5.85 -3.19
CA LEU A 191 16.70 -4.76 -2.99
C LEU A 191 17.10 -4.59 -1.51
N ILE A 192 16.48 -5.35 -0.59
CA ILE A 192 16.88 -5.37 0.82
C ILE A 192 18.16 -6.19 0.94
N PRO A 193 19.25 -5.65 1.53
CA PRO A 193 20.51 -6.39 1.71
C PRO A 193 20.29 -7.75 2.39
N ALA A 194 20.99 -8.80 1.96
CA ALA A 194 20.76 -10.15 2.47
C ALA A 194 20.96 -10.23 3.99
N GLY A 195 20.01 -10.84 4.70
CA GLY A 195 19.99 -10.91 6.17
C GLY A 195 19.26 -9.75 6.85
N ASP A 196 19.09 -8.62 6.18
CA ASP A 196 18.40 -7.45 6.75
C ASP A 196 16.88 -7.51 6.58
N GLN A 197 16.19 -6.65 7.30
CA GLN A 197 14.77 -6.41 7.17
C GLN A 197 14.44 -4.96 7.52
N ILE A 198 13.32 -4.49 7.00
CA ILE A 198 12.82 -3.14 7.27
C ILE A 198 12.08 -3.16 8.61
N LEU A 199 12.43 -2.23 9.49
CA LEU A 199 11.69 -1.94 10.72
C LEU A 199 10.99 -0.60 10.56
N ILE A 200 9.66 -0.62 10.67
CA ILE A 200 8.79 0.56 10.62
C ILE A 200 8.26 0.78 12.02
N MET A 201 8.78 1.78 12.71
CA MET A 201 8.31 2.18 14.03
C MET A 201 7.30 3.31 13.88
N TYR A 202 6.19 3.26 14.62
CA TYR A 202 5.22 4.36 14.65
C TYR A 202 4.79 4.72 16.06
N SER A 203 4.54 6.01 16.30
CA SER A 203 3.93 6.52 17.53
C SER A 203 3.00 7.69 17.22
N TRP A 204 1.99 7.86 18.07
CA TRP A 204 1.16 9.05 18.07
C TRP A 204 1.67 9.98 19.17
N GLU A 205 2.16 11.15 18.78
CA GLU A 205 2.66 12.17 19.69
C GLU A 205 1.56 13.22 19.87
N SER A 206 1.26 13.60 21.12
CA SER A 206 0.37 14.73 21.37
C SER A 206 1.08 15.99 20.91
N THR A 207 0.46 16.72 20.00
CA THR A 207 0.92 18.08 19.65
C THR A 207 0.42 19.03 20.73
N GLN A 208 1.23 20.03 21.08
CA GLN A 208 0.77 21.19 21.84
C GLN A 208 0.75 22.37 20.89
N ALA A 209 -0.33 23.14 20.92
CA ALA A 209 -0.33 24.45 20.26
C ALA A 209 0.67 25.38 20.98
N SER A 210 1.12 26.42 20.29
CA SER A 210 2.11 27.37 20.83
C SER A 210 1.64 28.11 22.10
N ASP A 211 0.34 28.10 22.38
CA ASP A 211 -0.28 28.67 23.59
C ASP A 211 -0.41 27.66 24.75
N GLY A 212 0.11 26.44 24.59
CA GLY A 212 0.05 25.38 25.58
C GLY A 212 -1.30 24.64 25.63
N THR A 213 -2.25 24.96 24.75
CA THR A 213 -3.47 24.17 24.65
C THR A 213 -3.18 22.77 24.08
N PRO A 214 -3.83 21.71 24.58
CA PRO A 214 -3.71 20.38 24.00
C PRO A 214 -4.09 20.45 22.51
N GLY A 215 -3.12 20.16 21.65
CA GLY A 215 -3.34 20.05 20.22
C GLY A 215 -3.86 18.66 19.83
N GLY A 216 -3.93 18.40 18.52
CA GLY A 216 -4.25 17.08 17.99
C GLY A 216 -3.14 16.05 18.25
N ALA A 217 -3.26 14.87 17.64
CA ALA A 217 -2.20 13.88 17.61
C ALA A 217 -1.46 13.95 16.28
N ALA A 218 -0.13 13.93 16.31
CA ALA A 218 0.72 13.79 15.14
C ALA A 218 1.25 12.36 15.05
N LEU A 219 1.20 11.79 13.85
CA LEU A 219 1.85 10.52 13.56
C LEU A 219 3.35 10.75 13.36
N SER A 220 4.15 10.01 14.12
CA SER A 220 5.61 9.93 13.97
C SER A 220 5.95 8.54 13.45
N THR A 221 6.61 8.44 12.29
CA THR A 221 7.10 7.16 11.76
C THR A 221 8.61 7.18 11.58
N THR A 222 9.27 6.06 11.84
CA THR A 222 10.71 5.88 11.67
C THR A 222 10.97 4.59 10.92
N TRP A 223 11.85 4.64 9.92
CA TRP A 223 12.15 3.55 9.00
C TRP A 223 13.63 3.23 9.09
N MET A 224 13.98 1.97 9.28
CA MET A 224 15.37 1.52 9.43
C MET A 224 15.55 0.14 8.82
N LEU A 225 16.75 -0.13 8.29
CA LEU A 225 17.19 -1.51 8.07
C LEU A 225 17.79 -2.05 9.36
N VAL A 226 17.41 -3.28 9.71
CA VAL A 226 17.98 -3.99 10.86
C VAL A 226 18.36 -5.42 10.43
N PRO A 227 19.54 -5.93 10.81
CA PRO A 227 19.96 -7.31 10.50
C PRO A 227 19.18 -8.34 11.32
N SER A 228 18.61 -7.92 12.45
CA SER A 228 17.76 -8.75 13.29
C SER A 228 16.80 -7.85 14.06
N LEU A 229 15.57 -8.32 14.26
CA LEU A 229 14.66 -7.65 15.18
C LEU A 229 15.21 -7.69 16.59
N PRO A 230 15.26 -6.55 17.29
CA PRO A 230 15.54 -6.56 18.70
C PRO A 230 14.47 -7.38 19.44
N PRO A 231 14.83 -8.12 20.51
CA PRO A 231 13.83 -8.76 21.34
C PRO A 231 12.93 -7.70 21.97
N CYS A 232 11.62 -7.91 21.92
CA CYS A 232 10.65 -7.03 22.55
C CYS A 232 10.86 -7.02 24.07
N VAL A 233 11.18 -5.86 24.64
CA VAL A 233 11.13 -5.65 26.09
C VAL A 233 9.85 -4.85 26.38
N PRO A 234 8.88 -5.39 27.13
CA PRO A 234 7.67 -4.65 27.44
C PRO A 234 8.01 -3.38 28.20
N ALA A 235 7.50 -2.24 27.75
CA ALA A 235 7.59 -1.00 28.52
C ALA A 235 6.99 -1.22 29.93
N THR A 236 7.73 -0.88 30.98
CA THR A 236 7.15 -0.76 32.32
C THR A 236 6.07 0.33 32.29
N GLN A 237 4.94 0.11 32.96
CA GLN A 237 3.77 1.03 32.95
C GLN A 237 4.15 2.50 33.19
N ASP A 238 5.20 2.77 33.97
CA ASP A 238 5.69 4.12 34.27
C ASP A 238 6.27 4.89 33.07
N GLN A 239 6.50 4.25 31.92
CA GLN A 239 6.99 4.89 30.68
C GLN A 239 5.92 5.06 29.60
N VAL A 240 4.69 4.65 29.89
CA VAL A 240 3.58 4.75 28.95
C VAL A 240 2.99 6.15 29.11
N HIS A 241 3.38 7.07 28.22
CA HIS A 241 2.55 8.24 27.97
C HIS A 241 1.25 7.75 27.32
N ASP A 242 0.22 7.61 28.14
CA ASP A 242 -1.14 7.35 27.73
C ASP A 242 -1.57 8.44 26.75
N ALA A 243 -1.70 8.02 25.48
CA ALA A 243 -1.96 8.85 24.31
C ALA A 243 -3.25 9.70 24.36
N ASN A 244 -3.96 9.72 25.49
CA ASN A 244 -5.24 10.40 25.68
C ASN A 244 -5.30 11.34 26.89
N GLY A 245 -4.26 11.45 27.73
CA GLY A 245 -4.33 12.34 28.91
C GLY A 245 -5.48 12.05 29.89
N ILE A 246 -6.08 10.86 29.85
CA ILE A 246 -7.13 10.43 30.79
C ILE A 246 -6.52 9.42 31.76
N ARG A 247 -6.24 9.88 32.98
CA ARG A 247 -6.01 8.98 34.11
C ARG A 247 -7.25 8.12 34.32
N VAL A 248 -7.10 6.81 34.28
CA VAL A 248 -8.11 5.88 34.81
C VAL A 248 -7.72 5.59 36.24
N HIS A 249 -8.54 6.03 37.18
CA HIS A 249 -8.49 5.64 38.59
C HIS A 249 -9.02 4.21 38.77
#